data_AF-A0A340XPV8-F1
#
_entry.id   AF-A0A340XPV8-F1
#
_cell.length_a   1.000
_cell.length_b   1.000
_cell.length_c   1.000
_cell.angle_alpha   90.00
_cell.angle_beta   90.00
_cell.angle_gamma   90.00
#
_symmetry.space_group_name_H-M   'P 1'
#
loop_
_entity.id
_entity.type
_entity.pdbx_description
1 polymer ?
#
loop_
_entity_poly.entity_id
_entity_poly.type
_entity_poly.pdbx_seq_one_letter_code
_entity_poly.pdbx_strand_id
1 'polypeptide(L)'
;MTVERWLRLRGKGLAMLHVTRGVWGSRVRVWPLLPALLDHPRALSSLAAKMGEYRKMWNPTEPRNWSQQYRERFIPFSKEQLLRLLIKEFHSSPAEKAALEEFVTHVNFCTLFHYHHILAQLQALYDPINPDRETLDQPSLTDAQRLSNEQEVLRALEPLLAQANFSPLSEDTLAYALVVHHPQDEVQVTINLDQYIYMQFWALGQRVGQMPRKSSVGFKRGFFKSPPAERRYFKRVVLAARTKRGHLVLKSFKDMPLEGLEQLLPELKVRTPTLQRALLNFTLVVSGVVFFVNVGMVVLSDLKMATSLLLLLFTAFMGLRASKMFGQRRSVQALELAHMLYYRSTSNNSELLSALALRAQDEHTKEALLAHSFLARRPRGARGQSEEETSQWLQSEVENWLLAQSGCDVAFNGTRALAHLQALTPSIGMYPPPGFPKLDPLSTITSPKAAPPSTDDPLSKPLCPAPPSQLVGN
;
A
#
# COMPACT_ATOMS: atom_id res chain seq x y z
N MET A 1 -11.43 -17.09 60.79
CA MET A 1 -12.90 -17.13 60.84
C MET A 1 -13.40 -17.91 59.64
N THR A 2 -13.84 -19.15 59.86
CA THR A 2 -14.38 -20.07 58.86
C THR A 2 -15.88 -19.83 58.74
N VAL A 3 -16.38 -19.66 57.52
CA VAL A 3 -17.82 -19.58 57.24
C VAL A 3 -18.19 -20.83 56.46
N GLU A 4 -19.04 -21.68 57.05
CA GLU A 4 -19.57 -22.87 56.38
C GLU A 4 -20.83 -22.51 55.59
N ARG A 5 -20.88 -22.88 54.30
CA ARG A 5 -22.06 -22.69 53.47
C ARG A 5 -22.34 -23.98 52.70
N TRP A 6 -23.48 -24.60 52.98
CA TRP A 6 -23.95 -25.81 52.30
C TRP A 6 -24.87 -25.41 51.14
N LEU A 7 -24.60 -25.93 49.94
CA LEU A 7 -25.47 -25.80 48.77
C LEU A 7 -25.93 -27.20 48.35
N ARG A 8 -27.25 -27.44 48.33
CA ARG A 8 -27.86 -28.67 47.81
C ARG A 8 -28.08 -28.54 46.31
N LEU A 9 -27.40 -29.37 45.52
CA LEU A 9 -27.73 -29.64 44.12
C LEU A 9 -28.47 -30.97 44.01
N ARG A 10 -29.56 -30.98 43.24
CA ARG A 10 -30.48 -32.10 43.10
C ARG A 10 -29.86 -33.16 42.18
N GLY A 11 -29.53 -34.32 42.75
CA GLY A 11 -29.18 -35.52 42.00
C GLY A 11 -27.68 -35.77 41.85
N LYS A 12 -27.14 -36.58 42.77
CA LYS A 12 -25.81 -37.23 42.81
C LYS A 12 -24.65 -36.38 43.39
N GLY A 13 -24.28 -36.70 44.63
CA GLY A 13 -22.95 -36.49 45.22
C GLY A 13 -22.74 -35.21 46.04
N LEU A 14 -22.53 -35.32 47.35
CA LEU A 14 -22.03 -34.24 48.22
C LEU A 14 -20.53 -34.03 47.95
N ALA A 15 -20.14 -32.86 47.44
CA ALA A 15 -18.74 -32.47 47.31
C ALA A 15 -18.42 -31.40 48.37
N MET A 16 -17.46 -31.69 49.25
CA MET A 16 -16.98 -30.79 50.29
C MET A 16 -15.86 -29.92 49.71
N LEU A 17 -16.03 -28.59 49.70
CA LEU A 17 -15.05 -27.64 49.20
C LEU A 17 -14.43 -26.86 50.37
N HIS A 18 -13.21 -27.25 50.76
CA HIS A 18 -12.38 -26.45 51.66
C HIS A 18 -11.65 -25.38 50.83
N VAL A 19 -12.03 -24.11 51.02
CA VAL A 19 -11.28 -22.98 50.47
C VAL A 19 -10.37 -22.42 51.55
N THR A 20 -9.08 -22.72 51.44
CA THR A 20 -8.02 -22.05 52.21
C THR A 20 -7.40 -20.94 51.36
N ARG A 21 -7.15 -19.78 51.98
CA ARG A 21 -6.55 -18.61 51.33
C ARG A 21 -5.05 -18.60 51.66
N GLY A 22 -4.19 -18.82 50.67
CA GLY A 22 -2.73 -18.67 50.73
C GLY A 22 -2.13 -18.70 49.31
N VAL A 23 -1.73 -17.55 48.75
CA VAL A 23 -0.34 -17.00 48.68
C VAL A 23 0.61 -17.82 47.78
N TRP A 24 1.00 -17.16 46.68
CA TRP A 24 2.15 -17.34 45.78
C TRP A 24 2.55 -18.75 45.30
N GLY A 25 2.36 -18.97 43.99
CA GLY A 25 2.99 -20.04 43.23
C GLY A 25 3.40 -19.55 41.84
N SER A 26 4.70 -19.62 41.56
CA SER A 26 5.37 -19.28 40.29
C SER A 26 4.68 -19.88 39.07
N ARG A 27 4.30 -19.02 38.12
CA ARG A 27 4.02 -19.48 36.75
C ARG A 27 5.34 -19.63 36.00
N VAL A 28 5.79 -20.87 35.87
CA VAL A 28 6.77 -21.27 34.86
C VAL A 28 6.14 -21.01 33.48
N ARG A 29 6.60 -19.96 32.81
CA ARG A 29 6.29 -19.70 31.40
C ARG A 29 7.19 -20.59 30.55
N VAL A 30 6.62 -21.63 29.98
CA VAL A 30 7.27 -22.37 28.89
C VAL A 30 7.16 -21.49 27.64
N TRP A 31 8.29 -20.91 27.23
CA TRP A 31 8.42 -20.22 25.94
C TRP A 31 8.72 -21.28 24.88
N PRO A 32 7.95 -21.37 23.78
CA PRO A 32 8.48 -22.00 22.59
C PRO A 32 9.54 -21.07 22.00
N LEU A 33 10.76 -21.57 21.89
CA LEU A 33 11.87 -20.92 21.17
C LEU A 33 11.53 -20.89 19.68
N LEU A 34 10.86 -19.83 19.23
CA LEU A 34 10.74 -19.46 17.83
C LEU A 34 11.66 -18.25 17.56
N PRO A 35 12.32 -18.16 16.40
CA PRO A 35 13.35 -17.15 16.15
C PRO A 35 12.82 -15.71 16.30
N ALA A 36 13.56 -14.92 17.08
CA ALA A 36 13.28 -13.55 17.46
C ALA A 36 13.58 -12.55 16.33
N LEU A 37 12.75 -12.50 15.29
CA LEU A 37 12.89 -11.48 14.23
C LEU A 37 11.81 -10.41 14.21
N LEU A 38 10.66 -10.58 14.87
CA LEU A 38 9.67 -9.49 14.97
C LEU A 38 8.90 -9.53 16.31
N ASP A 39 9.50 -8.96 17.36
CA ASP A 39 8.83 -8.64 18.63
C ASP A 39 7.84 -7.46 18.43
N HIS A 40 6.68 -7.71 17.80
CA HIS A 40 5.68 -6.71 17.44
C HIS A 40 5.25 -5.72 18.54
N PRO A 41 4.91 -6.15 19.78
CA PRO A 41 4.52 -5.21 20.83
C PRO A 41 5.67 -4.30 21.29
N ARG A 42 6.92 -4.76 21.19
CA ARG A 42 8.09 -3.91 21.48
C ARG A 42 8.34 -2.90 20.37
N ALA A 43 8.21 -3.29 19.10
CA ALA A 43 8.41 -2.40 17.96
C ALA A 43 7.47 -1.18 17.98
N LEU A 44 6.17 -1.37 18.21
CA LEU A 44 5.23 -0.25 18.31
C LEU A 44 5.47 0.62 19.56
N SER A 45 5.95 0.03 20.66
CA SER A 45 6.32 0.81 21.86
C SER A 45 7.57 1.67 21.64
N SER A 46 8.57 1.16 20.91
CA SER A 46 9.76 1.91 20.49
C SER A 46 9.36 3.07 19.56
N LEU A 47 8.52 2.78 18.56
CA LEU A 47 7.99 3.78 17.64
C LEU A 47 7.21 4.87 18.40
N ALA A 48 6.36 4.49 19.36
CA ALA A 48 5.60 5.44 20.18
C ALA A 48 6.53 6.38 20.99
N ALA A 49 7.62 5.84 21.53
CA ALA A 49 8.62 6.63 22.25
C ALA A 49 9.30 7.67 21.33
N LYS A 50 9.78 7.24 20.16
CA LYS A 50 10.38 8.14 19.15
C LYS A 50 9.40 9.20 18.65
N MET A 51 8.14 8.81 18.38
CA MET A 51 7.09 9.77 18.04
C MET A 51 6.87 10.79 19.15
N GLY A 52 7.00 10.38 20.42
CA GLY A 52 6.96 11.26 21.58
C GLY A 52 8.12 12.26 21.63
N GLU A 53 9.31 11.89 21.17
CA GLU A 53 10.46 12.79 21.04
C GLU A 53 10.21 13.86 19.98
N TYR A 54 9.79 13.47 18.78
CA TYR A 54 9.47 14.42 17.70
C TYR A 54 8.33 15.39 18.07
N ARG A 55 7.32 14.92 18.82
CA ARG A 55 6.22 15.80 19.31
C ARG A 55 6.68 16.86 20.31
N LYS A 56 7.77 16.63 21.03
CA LYS A 56 8.35 17.60 21.98
C LYS A 56 9.25 18.62 21.28
N MET A 57 9.71 18.34 20.06
CA MET A 57 10.52 19.28 19.30
C MET A 57 9.66 20.42 18.77
N TRP A 58 10.11 21.65 19.01
CA TRP A 58 9.46 22.84 18.44
C TRP A 58 9.61 22.89 16.91
N ASN A 59 10.80 22.52 16.41
CA ASN A 59 11.11 22.35 14.99
C ASN A 59 11.70 20.94 14.78
N PRO A 60 10.89 19.94 14.42
CA PRO A 60 11.37 18.59 14.19
C PRO A 60 12.38 18.59 13.04
N THR A 61 13.58 18.06 13.30
CA THR A 61 14.65 17.94 12.31
C THR A 61 14.51 16.59 11.59
N GLU A 62 14.84 16.54 10.31
CA GLU A 62 14.85 15.28 9.56
C GLU A 62 15.84 14.26 10.18
N PRO A 63 15.51 12.96 10.13
CA PRO A 63 16.42 11.89 10.54
C PRO A 63 17.77 11.93 9.81
N ARG A 64 18.82 11.52 10.53
CA ARG A 64 20.19 11.50 9.99
C ARG A 64 20.27 10.59 8.77
N ASN A 65 20.98 11.03 7.74
CA ASN A 65 21.23 10.29 6.50
C ASN A 65 19.97 9.85 5.74
N TRP A 66 18.80 10.44 6.01
CA TRP A 66 17.57 10.10 5.29
C TRP A 66 17.76 10.17 3.78
N SER A 67 18.40 11.25 3.30
CA SER A 67 18.62 11.47 1.88
C SER A 67 19.49 10.40 1.24
N GLN A 68 20.50 9.92 1.97
CA GLN A 68 21.41 8.86 1.51
C GLN A 68 20.75 7.49 1.57
N GLN A 69 19.99 7.20 2.63
CA GLN A 69 19.34 5.91 2.85
C GLN A 69 18.23 5.65 1.81
N TYR A 70 17.50 6.70 1.44
CA TYR A 70 16.35 6.62 0.54
C TYR A 70 16.62 7.27 -0.83
N ARG A 71 17.86 7.26 -1.33
CA ARG A 71 18.16 7.62 -2.73
C ARG A 71 17.24 6.85 -3.68
N GLU A 72 16.89 7.47 -4.81
CA GLU A 72 16.04 6.83 -5.82
C GLU A 72 16.71 5.57 -6.35
N ARG A 73 16.05 4.41 -6.29
CA ARG A 73 16.59 3.14 -6.79
C ARG A 73 15.92 2.66 -8.08
N PHE A 74 14.87 3.36 -8.51
CA PHE A 74 14.14 3.00 -9.73
C PHE A 74 14.87 3.44 -10.99
N ILE A 75 15.16 2.49 -11.87
CA ILE A 75 15.74 2.77 -13.19
C ILE A 75 14.64 3.37 -14.10
N PRO A 76 14.74 4.66 -14.48
CA PRO A 76 13.64 5.41 -15.09
C PRO A 76 13.48 5.18 -16.59
N PHE A 77 13.66 3.94 -17.05
CA PHE A 77 13.53 3.55 -18.46
C PHE A 77 12.66 2.30 -18.60
N SER A 78 11.91 2.20 -19.69
CA SER A 78 11.36 0.91 -20.10
C SER A 78 12.48 0.00 -20.61
N LYS A 79 12.26 -1.31 -20.63
CA LYS A 79 13.23 -2.28 -21.16
C LYS A 79 13.60 -1.98 -22.61
N GLU A 80 12.62 -1.60 -23.42
CA GLU A 80 12.80 -1.29 -24.84
C GLU A 80 13.56 0.02 -25.04
N GLN A 81 13.29 1.03 -24.21
CA GLN A 81 14.05 2.28 -24.22
C GLN A 81 15.50 2.02 -23.83
N LEU A 82 15.73 1.27 -22.76
CA LEU A 82 17.06 0.91 -22.28
C LEU A 82 17.83 0.12 -23.36
N LEU A 83 17.19 -0.89 -23.96
CA LEU A 83 17.77 -1.67 -25.04
C LEU A 83 18.18 -0.80 -26.23
N ARG A 84 17.31 0.12 -26.67
CA ARG A 84 17.63 1.04 -27.78
C ARG A 84 18.82 1.94 -27.46
N LEU A 85 18.91 2.46 -26.23
CA LEU A 85 20.03 3.28 -25.79
C LEU A 85 21.34 2.48 -25.78
N LEU A 86 21.30 1.27 -25.21
CA LEU A 86 22.47 0.38 -25.15
C LEU A 86 22.95 -0.07 -26.54
N ILE A 87 22.03 -0.38 -27.47
CA ILE A 87 22.38 -0.71 -28.86
C ILE A 87 23.04 0.49 -29.53
N LYS A 88 22.45 1.68 -29.38
CA LYS A 88 22.97 2.90 -30.00
C LYS A 88 24.38 3.25 -29.50
N GLU A 89 24.65 3.05 -28.22
CA GLU A 89 25.89 3.53 -27.59
C GLU A 89 26.99 2.46 -27.51
N PHE A 90 26.64 1.20 -27.26
CA PHE A 90 27.61 0.14 -26.93
C PHE A 90 27.64 -1.01 -27.93
N HIS A 91 26.53 -1.31 -28.60
CA HIS A 91 26.39 -2.50 -29.47
C HIS A 91 26.00 -2.09 -30.90
N SER A 92 26.80 -1.20 -31.49
CA SER A 92 26.49 -0.60 -32.80
C SER A 92 26.75 -1.54 -33.98
N SER A 93 27.59 -2.58 -33.81
CA SER A 93 27.80 -3.56 -34.88
C SER A 93 26.62 -4.53 -35.00
N PRO A 94 26.29 -5.05 -36.21
CA PRO A 94 25.20 -6.00 -36.38
C PRO A 94 25.35 -7.28 -35.53
N ALA A 95 26.59 -7.74 -35.33
CA ALA A 95 26.89 -8.94 -34.54
C ALA A 95 26.68 -8.70 -33.03
N GLU A 96 27.17 -7.58 -32.49
CA GLU A 96 26.96 -7.20 -31.08
C GLU A 96 25.47 -6.96 -30.79
N LYS A 97 24.77 -6.30 -31.72
CA LYS A 97 23.32 -6.10 -31.63
C LYS A 97 22.59 -7.45 -31.53
N ALA A 98 22.87 -8.38 -32.44
CA ALA A 98 22.23 -9.69 -32.44
C ALA A 98 22.53 -10.47 -31.15
N ALA A 99 23.78 -10.44 -30.67
CA ALA A 99 24.17 -11.08 -29.41
C ALA A 99 23.44 -10.46 -28.19
N LEU A 100 23.27 -9.13 -28.17
CA LEU A 100 22.52 -8.47 -27.11
C LEU A 100 21.03 -8.84 -27.17
N GLU A 101 20.42 -8.88 -28.34
CA GLU A 101 19.01 -9.26 -28.52
C GLU A 101 18.75 -10.72 -28.09
N GLU A 102 19.68 -11.63 -28.40
CA GLU A 102 19.65 -13.01 -27.91
C GLU A 102 19.75 -13.06 -26.39
N PHE A 103 20.70 -12.32 -25.81
CA PHE A 103 20.85 -12.21 -24.36
C PHE A 103 19.59 -11.65 -23.68
N VAL A 104 18.98 -10.58 -24.22
CA VAL A 104 17.73 -10.00 -23.70
C VAL A 104 16.61 -11.04 -23.71
N THR A 105 16.50 -11.81 -24.80
CA THR A 105 15.49 -12.87 -24.94
C THR A 105 15.68 -13.95 -23.87
N HIS A 106 16.92 -14.38 -23.65
CA HIS A 106 17.29 -15.32 -22.60
C HIS A 106 16.94 -14.79 -21.20
N VAL A 107 17.36 -13.57 -20.87
CA VAL A 107 17.07 -12.94 -19.56
C VAL A 107 15.57 -12.81 -19.33
N ASN A 108 14.81 -12.35 -20.33
CA ASN A 108 13.36 -12.21 -20.22
C ASN A 108 12.69 -13.56 -19.90
N PHE A 109 13.11 -14.64 -20.55
CA PHE A 109 12.56 -15.97 -20.30
C PHE A 109 12.88 -16.45 -18.87
N CYS A 110 14.15 -16.42 -18.47
CA CYS A 110 14.57 -16.89 -17.16
C CYS A 110 13.89 -16.10 -16.03
N THR A 111 13.82 -14.77 -16.17
CA THR A 111 13.16 -13.91 -15.19
C THR A 111 11.65 -14.13 -15.17
N LEU A 112 10.98 -14.26 -16.33
CA LEU A 112 9.55 -14.54 -16.40
C LEU A 112 9.20 -15.82 -15.62
N PHE A 113 9.90 -16.92 -15.89
CA PHE A 113 9.66 -18.19 -15.21
C PHE A 113 9.89 -18.07 -13.70
N HIS A 114 11.00 -17.45 -13.30
CA HIS A 114 11.37 -17.27 -11.90
C HIS A 114 10.32 -16.46 -11.11
N TYR A 115 9.93 -15.28 -11.61
CA TYR A 115 8.97 -14.42 -10.91
C TYR A 115 7.53 -14.92 -11.00
N HIS A 116 7.17 -15.65 -12.05
CA HIS A 116 5.88 -16.35 -12.10
C HIS A 116 5.80 -17.42 -11.00
N HIS A 117 6.87 -18.19 -10.78
CA HIS A 117 6.93 -19.18 -9.71
C HIS A 117 6.85 -18.53 -8.32
N ILE A 118 7.63 -17.47 -8.07
CA ILE A 118 7.57 -16.72 -6.80
C ILE A 118 6.17 -16.16 -6.56
N LEU A 119 5.55 -15.56 -7.58
CA LEU A 119 4.20 -15.00 -7.47
C LEU A 119 3.18 -16.08 -7.12
N ALA A 120 3.23 -17.24 -7.78
CA ALA A 120 2.31 -18.35 -7.50
C ALA A 120 2.46 -18.86 -6.06
N GLN A 121 3.70 -19.02 -5.56
CA GLN A 121 3.96 -19.39 -4.17
C GLN A 121 3.42 -18.35 -3.18
N LEU A 122 3.71 -17.06 -3.44
CA LEU A 122 3.29 -15.97 -2.56
C LEU A 122 1.77 -15.80 -2.53
N GLN A 123 1.09 -15.97 -3.67
CA GLN A 123 -0.36 -15.97 -3.77
C GLN A 123 -0.96 -17.16 -3.02
N ALA A 124 -0.39 -18.36 -3.13
CA ALA A 124 -0.84 -19.53 -2.39
C ALA A 124 -0.71 -19.36 -0.87
N LEU A 125 0.36 -18.69 -0.40
CA LEU A 125 0.53 -18.35 1.01
C LEU A 125 -0.47 -17.27 1.49
N TYR A 126 -0.82 -16.32 0.62
CA TYR A 126 -1.71 -15.21 0.96
C TYR A 126 -3.21 -15.55 0.85
N ASP A 127 -3.61 -16.44 -0.05
CA ASP A 127 -5.02 -16.78 -0.32
C ASP A 127 -5.84 -17.12 0.95
N PRO A 128 -5.33 -17.93 1.91
CA PRO A 128 -6.08 -18.27 3.13
C PRO A 128 -6.37 -17.09 4.05
N ILE A 129 -5.59 -16.01 3.96
CA ILE A 129 -5.71 -14.81 4.79
C ILE A 129 -6.19 -13.58 4.01
N ASN A 130 -6.43 -13.72 2.70
CA ASN A 130 -6.86 -12.64 1.84
C ASN A 130 -8.28 -12.17 2.22
N PRO A 131 -8.48 -10.89 2.59
CA PRO A 131 -9.81 -10.36 2.88
C PRO A 131 -10.70 -10.26 1.64
N ASP A 132 -10.11 -10.13 0.45
CA ASP A 132 -10.80 -9.99 -0.84
C ASP A 132 -10.83 -11.33 -1.59
N ARG A 133 -10.93 -12.44 -0.86
CA ARG A 133 -10.91 -13.78 -1.42
C ARG A 133 -12.22 -14.06 -2.17
N GLU A 134 -12.10 -14.50 -3.43
CA GLU A 134 -13.24 -14.94 -4.26
C GLU A 134 -13.41 -16.47 -4.29
N THR A 135 -12.42 -17.22 -3.77
CA THR A 135 -12.45 -18.69 -3.74
C THR A 135 -13.25 -19.21 -2.54
N LEU A 136 -13.77 -20.44 -2.63
CA LEU A 136 -14.66 -21.06 -1.63
C LEU A 136 -14.09 -21.01 -0.20
N ASP A 137 -14.98 -20.83 0.78
CA ASP A 137 -14.63 -20.71 2.20
C ASP A 137 -13.85 -21.93 2.71
N GLN A 138 -12.67 -21.68 3.28
CA GLN A 138 -11.92 -22.63 4.10
C GLN A 138 -12.36 -22.52 5.57
N PRO A 139 -12.09 -23.53 6.42
CA PRO A 139 -12.34 -23.41 7.85
C PRO A 139 -11.68 -22.14 8.40
N SER A 140 -12.47 -21.35 9.14
CA SER A 140 -12.03 -20.07 9.71
C SER A 140 -10.77 -20.26 10.55
N LEU A 141 -9.66 -19.65 10.13
CA LEU A 141 -8.41 -19.66 10.87
C LEU A 141 -8.59 -19.02 12.25
N THR A 142 -7.93 -19.58 13.27
CA THR A 142 -7.79 -18.88 14.55
C THR A 142 -6.92 -17.65 14.39
N ASP A 143 -7.08 -16.64 15.25
CA ASP A 143 -6.28 -15.40 15.18
C ASP A 143 -4.78 -15.65 15.27
N ALA A 144 -4.35 -16.64 16.08
CA ALA A 144 -2.95 -17.01 16.21
C ALA A 144 -2.39 -17.63 14.91
N GLN A 145 -3.15 -18.52 14.27
CA GLN A 145 -2.77 -19.10 12.97
C GLN A 145 -2.73 -18.03 11.89
N ARG A 146 -3.72 -17.13 11.85
CA ARG A 146 -3.75 -16.01 10.92
C ARG A 146 -2.53 -15.12 11.08
N LEU A 147 -2.16 -14.77 12.31
CA LEU A 147 -0.97 -13.95 12.59
C LEU A 147 0.32 -14.66 12.14
N SER A 148 0.43 -15.97 12.35
CA SER A 148 1.58 -16.76 11.87
C SER A 148 1.68 -16.75 10.33
N ASN A 149 0.56 -16.97 9.63
CA ASN A 149 0.52 -16.94 8.17
C ASN A 149 0.85 -15.55 7.64
N GLU A 150 0.35 -14.49 8.27
CA GLU A 150 0.70 -13.10 7.93
C GLU A 150 2.21 -12.86 8.04
N GLN A 151 2.85 -13.35 9.09
CA GLN A 151 4.31 -13.24 9.26
C GLN A 151 5.09 -14.03 8.20
N GLU A 152 4.57 -15.18 7.76
CA GLU A 152 5.17 -15.95 6.68
C GLU A 152 5.07 -15.22 5.34
N VAL A 153 3.90 -14.65 5.03
CA VAL A 153 3.71 -13.81 3.84
C VAL A 153 4.64 -12.60 3.85
N LEU A 154 4.76 -11.88 4.97
CA LEU A 154 5.64 -10.72 5.06
C LEU A 154 7.12 -11.09 4.89
N ARG A 155 7.56 -12.23 5.44
CA ARG A 155 8.91 -12.75 5.23
C ARG A 155 9.16 -13.15 3.77
N ALA A 156 8.18 -13.77 3.11
CA ALA A 156 8.27 -14.12 1.70
C ALA A 156 8.24 -12.88 0.77
N LEU A 157 7.58 -11.81 1.21
CA LEU A 157 7.46 -10.55 0.46
C LEU A 157 8.74 -9.71 0.50
N GLU A 158 9.52 -9.77 1.58
CA GLU A 158 10.74 -8.99 1.78
C GLU A 158 11.77 -9.10 0.64
N PRO A 159 12.20 -10.30 0.19
CA PRO A 159 13.14 -10.42 -0.93
C PRO A 159 12.56 -9.87 -2.24
N LEU A 160 11.23 -10.01 -2.43
CA LEU A 160 10.55 -9.48 -3.61
C LEU A 160 10.55 -7.94 -3.62
N LEU A 161 10.30 -7.32 -2.48
CA LEU A 161 10.37 -5.87 -2.29
C LEU A 161 11.80 -5.35 -2.52
N ALA A 162 12.80 -6.03 -1.96
CA ALA A 162 14.20 -5.67 -2.14
C ALA A 162 14.60 -5.71 -3.62
N GLN A 163 14.18 -6.74 -4.36
CA GLN A 163 14.40 -6.85 -5.80
C GLN A 163 13.61 -5.80 -6.60
N ALA A 164 12.39 -5.47 -6.17
CA ALA A 164 11.58 -4.39 -6.73
C ALA A 164 12.08 -2.98 -6.37
N ASN A 165 13.29 -2.87 -5.80
CA ASN A 165 13.97 -1.64 -5.43
C ASN A 165 13.32 -0.85 -4.29
N PHE A 166 12.49 -1.50 -3.46
CA PHE A 166 11.95 -0.90 -2.25
C PHE A 166 12.91 -1.06 -1.07
N SER A 167 13.00 0.00 -0.26
CA SER A 167 13.78 0.05 0.98
C SER A 167 12.85 0.15 2.18
N PRO A 168 13.04 -0.66 3.24
CA PRO A 168 12.24 -0.55 4.45
C PRO A 168 12.47 0.81 5.14
N LEU A 169 11.40 1.41 5.65
CA LEU A 169 11.49 2.64 6.44
C LEU A 169 11.98 2.32 7.84
N SER A 170 13.02 3.02 8.30
CA SER A 170 13.54 2.87 9.66
C SER A 170 12.51 3.37 10.68
N GLU A 171 12.58 2.91 11.93
CA GLU A 171 11.66 3.40 12.97
C GLU A 171 11.77 4.91 13.20
N ASP A 172 12.97 5.48 13.07
CA ASP A 172 13.19 6.93 13.24
C ASP A 172 12.58 7.71 12.07
N THR A 173 12.82 7.22 10.86
CA THR A 173 12.21 7.70 9.61
C THR A 173 10.69 7.69 9.69
N LEU A 174 10.13 6.57 10.14
CA LEU A 174 8.70 6.40 10.29
C LEU A 174 8.13 7.30 11.39
N ALA A 175 8.81 7.42 12.54
CA ALA A 175 8.37 8.30 13.63
C ALA A 175 8.26 9.77 13.18
N TYR A 176 9.27 10.26 12.46
CA TYR A 176 9.24 11.59 11.84
C TYR A 176 8.06 11.72 10.87
N ALA A 177 7.93 10.77 9.93
CA ALA A 177 6.91 10.80 8.88
C ALA A 177 5.46 10.73 9.38
N LEU A 178 5.21 10.11 10.54
CA LEU A 178 3.88 9.97 11.16
C LEU A 178 3.52 11.13 12.11
N VAL A 179 4.48 11.97 12.49
CA VAL A 179 4.30 13.07 13.46
C VAL A 179 4.35 14.43 12.80
N VAL A 180 5.28 14.62 11.86
CA VAL A 180 5.49 15.91 11.23
C VAL A 180 4.40 16.13 10.19
N HIS A 181 3.78 17.31 10.23
CA HIS A 181 2.77 17.73 9.29
C HIS A 181 3.27 18.95 8.53
N HIS A 182 3.01 19.03 7.23
CA HIS A 182 3.37 20.20 6.45
C HIS A 182 2.22 21.22 6.47
N PRO A 183 2.48 22.54 6.52
CA PRO A 183 1.43 23.57 6.55
C PRO A 183 0.48 23.55 5.34
N GLN A 184 0.92 22.95 4.23
CA GLN A 184 0.12 22.80 3.01
C GLN A 184 -0.75 21.54 3.00
N ASP A 185 -0.61 20.64 3.99
CA ASP A 185 -1.46 19.46 4.11
C ASP A 185 -2.87 19.91 4.53
N GLU A 186 -3.84 19.69 3.63
CA GLU A 186 -5.23 20.15 3.83
C GLU A 186 -5.93 19.39 4.97
N VAL A 187 -5.57 18.11 5.12
CA VAL A 187 -6.14 17.21 6.12
C VAL A 187 -5.07 16.80 7.12
N GLN A 188 -5.28 17.17 8.39
CA GLN A 188 -4.48 16.63 9.50
C GLN A 188 -5.20 15.41 10.07
N VAL A 189 -4.43 14.37 10.37
CA VAL A 189 -4.96 13.15 10.99
C VAL A 189 -4.13 12.78 12.20
N THR A 190 -4.69 11.96 13.07
CA THR A 190 -4.02 11.47 14.27
C THR A 190 -4.26 9.99 14.40
N ILE A 191 -3.19 9.27 14.69
CA ILE A 191 -3.17 7.81 14.81
C ILE A 191 -3.19 7.43 16.28
N ASN A 192 -3.90 6.35 16.58
CA ASN A 192 -3.74 5.64 17.84
C ASN A 192 -2.98 4.32 17.58
N LEU A 193 -1.70 4.27 17.97
CA LEU A 193 -0.86 3.08 17.78
C LEU A 193 -1.40 1.85 18.53
N ASP A 194 -2.19 2.05 19.60
CA ASP A 194 -2.81 0.97 20.35
C ASP A 194 -3.83 0.17 19.53
N GLN A 195 -4.26 0.67 18.38
CA GLN A 195 -5.17 -0.05 17.47
C GLN A 195 -4.42 -1.06 16.57
N TYR A 196 -3.09 -1.00 16.53
CA TYR A 196 -2.26 -1.80 15.64
C TYR A 196 -1.53 -2.92 16.37
N ILE A 197 -1.31 -4.04 15.67
CA ILE A 197 -0.40 -5.10 16.09
C ILE A 197 0.99 -4.83 15.51
N TYR A 198 1.05 -4.54 14.20
CA TYR A 198 2.27 -4.10 13.52
C TYR A 198 1.91 -3.20 12.33
N MET A 199 2.88 -2.39 11.91
CA MET A 199 2.86 -1.63 10.66
C MET A 199 4.26 -1.57 10.08
N GLN A 200 4.38 -1.75 8.78
CA GLN A 200 5.64 -1.72 8.04
C GLN A 200 5.44 -0.90 6.77
N PHE A 201 6.43 -0.07 6.48
CA PHE A 201 6.45 0.77 5.30
C PHE A 201 7.72 0.50 4.52
N TRP A 202 7.60 0.50 3.20
CA TRP A 202 8.75 0.50 2.30
C TRP A 202 8.58 1.61 1.28
N ALA A 203 9.69 2.27 0.93
CA ALA A 203 9.72 3.30 -0.09
C ALA A 203 10.69 2.91 -1.21
N LEU A 204 10.28 3.19 -2.44
CA LEU A 204 11.13 2.99 -3.63
C LEU A 204 12.34 3.92 -3.64
N GLY A 205 12.16 5.11 -3.07
CA GLY A 205 13.15 6.18 -3.03
C GLY A 205 12.47 7.54 -3.04
N GLN A 206 13.24 8.56 -2.68
CA GLN A 206 12.77 9.93 -2.64
C GLN A 206 13.08 10.69 -3.93
N ARG A 207 12.21 11.65 -4.26
CA ARG A 207 12.44 12.65 -5.28
C ARG A 207 12.14 14.04 -4.72
N VAL A 208 12.74 15.04 -5.34
CA VAL A 208 12.39 16.44 -5.15
C VAL A 208 11.57 16.86 -6.37
N GLY A 209 10.45 17.53 -6.15
CA GLY A 209 9.68 18.08 -7.26
C GLY A 209 8.44 18.82 -6.80
N GLN A 210 7.73 19.41 -7.76
CA GLN A 210 6.46 20.05 -7.49
C GLN A 210 5.38 18.99 -7.31
N MET A 211 4.79 18.92 -6.11
CA MET A 211 3.66 18.03 -5.88
C MET A 211 2.37 18.68 -6.42
N PRO A 212 1.67 18.03 -7.37
CA PRO A 212 0.39 18.55 -7.83
C PRO A 212 -0.62 18.51 -6.68
N ARG A 213 -1.21 19.68 -6.39
CA ARG A 213 -2.28 19.82 -5.40
C ARG A 213 -3.56 19.19 -5.98
N LYS A 214 -3.78 17.91 -5.69
CA LYS A 214 -5.01 17.19 -6.07
C LYS A 214 -6.12 17.46 -5.04
N SER A 215 -6.52 18.72 -4.88
CA SER A 215 -7.72 19.09 -4.14
C SER A 215 -8.89 19.15 -5.13
N SER A 216 -9.79 18.16 -5.10
CA SER A 216 -10.98 18.12 -5.97
C SER A 216 -12.20 18.81 -5.34
N VAL A 217 -12.19 19.02 -4.03
CA VAL A 217 -13.28 19.72 -3.33
C VAL A 217 -12.97 21.22 -3.42
N GLY A 218 -13.66 21.91 -4.31
CA GLY A 218 -13.42 23.31 -4.71
C GLY A 218 -13.61 24.36 -3.62
N PHE A 219 -12.86 24.27 -2.52
CA PHE A 219 -12.66 25.40 -1.63
C PHE A 219 -11.69 26.36 -2.33
N LYS A 220 -12.23 27.24 -3.18
CA LYS A 220 -11.52 28.42 -3.67
C LYS A 220 -11.15 29.27 -2.45
N ARG A 221 -10.00 28.98 -1.81
CA ARG A 221 -9.35 29.93 -0.91
C ARG A 221 -9.12 31.18 -1.74
N GLY A 222 -9.89 32.22 -1.45
CA GLY A 222 -9.78 33.51 -2.12
C GLY A 222 -8.34 34.02 -2.08
N PHE A 223 -7.92 34.58 -3.20
CA PHE A 223 -6.77 35.47 -3.44
C PHE A 223 -5.34 35.01 -3.11
N PHE A 224 -5.12 33.98 -2.28
CA PHE A 224 -3.77 33.47 -1.97
C PHE A 224 -3.60 32.02 -2.41
N LYS A 225 -3.41 31.81 -3.72
CA LYS A 225 -2.84 30.55 -4.22
C LYS A 225 -1.35 30.58 -3.90
N SER A 226 -0.94 29.95 -2.81
CA SER A 226 0.48 29.66 -2.58
C SER A 226 0.99 28.84 -3.78
N PRO A 227 2.11 29.20 -4.40
CA PRO A 227 2.67 28.43 -5.50
C PRO A 227 2.92 26.98 -5.06
N PRO A 228 2.85 26.00 -5.98
CA PRO A 228 3.24 24.63 -5.65
C PRO A 228 4.67 24.65 -5.10
N ALA A 229 4.80 24.30 -3.82
CA ALA A 229 6.12 24.22 -3.21
C ALA A 229 6.84 22.98 -3.74
N GLU A 230 8.11 23.15 -4.06
CA GLU A 230 9.00 22.02 -4.26
C GLU A 230 9.11 21.27 -2.94
N ARG A 231 8.70 20.00 -2.95
CA ARG A 231 8.64 19.16 -1.76
C ARG A 231 9.27 17.82 -2.06
N ARG A 232 9.89 17.23 -1.04
CA ARG A 232 10.39 15.87 -1.12
C ARG A 232 9.25 14.89 -0.98
N TYR A 233 9.26 13.86 -1.82
CA TYR A 233 8.22 12.84 -1.82
C TYR A 233 8.77 11.49 -2.25
N PHE A 234 8.12 10.43 -1.75
CA PHE A 234 8.31 9.07 -2.20
C PHE A 234 7.47 8.82 -3.46
N LYS A 235 8.13 8.38 -4.54
CA LYS A 235 7.44 8.05 -5.80
C LYS A 235 6.46 6.88 -5.61
N ARG A 236 6.85 5.89 -4.81
CA ARG A 236 6.03 4.74 -4.42
C ARG A 236 6.28 4.39 -2.96
N VAL A 237 5.20 4.11 -2.23
CA VAL A 237 5.22 3.63 -0.85
C VAL A 237 4.35 2.38 -0.75
N VAL A 238 4.88 1.32 -0.15
CA VAL A 238 4.13 0.10 0.18
C VAL A 238 3.88 0.11 1.68
N LEU A 239 2.65 -0.22 2.07
CA LEU A 239 2.18 -0.33 3.45
C LEU A 239 1.70 -1.76 3.68
N ALA A 240 2.21 -2.38 4.74
CA ALA A 240 1.63 -3.56 5.36
C ALA A 240 1.22 -3.22 6.80
N ALA A 241 -0.05 -3.34 7.14
CA ALA A 241 -0.53 -3.04 8.48
C ALA A 241 -1.59 -4.04 8.95
N ARG A 242 -1.51 -4.42 10.23
CA ARG A 242 -2.51 -5.26 10.89
C ARG A 242 -3.09 -4.53 12.09
N THR A 243 -4.40 -4.33 12.09
CA THR A 243 -5.13 -3.80 13.25
C THR A 243 -5.54 -4.92 14.20
N LYS A 244 -5.77 -4.59 15.48
CA LYS A 244 -6.19 -5.55 16.51
C LYS A 244 -7.54 -6.22 16.20
N ARG A 245 -8.41 -5.55 15.44
CA ARG A 245 -9.78 -6.02 15.12
C ARG A 245 -9.98 -6.35 13.64
N GLY A 246 -8.99 -6.09 12.79
CA GLY A 246 -9.09 -6.27 11.34
C GLY A 246 -8.26 -7.43 10.84
N HIS A 247 -7.81 -7.34 9.59
CA HIS A 247 -6.91 -8.27 8.90
C HIS A 247 -5.65 -7.55 8.43
N LEU A 248 -4.67 -8.28 7.89
CA LEU A 248 -3.52 -7.68 7.20
C LEU A 248 -3.99 -6.93 5.96
N VAL A 249 -3.71 -5.62 5.93
CA VAL A 249 -3.96 -4.76 4.78
C VAL A 249 -2.64 -4.50 4.08
N LEU A 250 -2.56 -4.87 2.79
CA LEU A 250 -1.43 -4.55 1.92
C LEU A 250 -1.87 -3.48 0.91
N LYS A 251 -1.18 -2.34 0.86
CA LYS A 251 -1.50 -1.25 -0.09
C LYS A 251 -0.26 -0.58 -0.64
N SER A 252 -0.35 -0.14 -1.89
CA SER A 252 0.68 0.69 -2.52
C SER A 252 0.12 2.03 -2.95
N PHE A 253 0.91 3.07 -2.72
CA PHE A 253 0.58 4.45 -2.98
C PHE A 253 1.65 5.10 -3.86
N LYS A 254 1.26 6.05 -4.70
CA LYS A 254 2.15 6.89 -5.50
C LYS A 254 2.19 8.32 -4.99
N ASP A 255 3.34 8.96 -5.22
CA ASP A 255 3.55 10.39 -4.99
C ASP A 255 3.12 10.83 -3.58
N MET A 256 3.73 10.21 -2.57
CA MET A 256 3.47 10.51 -1.17
C MET A 256 4.54 11.43 -0.59
N PRO A 257 4.20 12.55 0.05
CA PRO A 257 5.19 13.37 0.74
C PRO A 257 5.96 12.57 1.80
N LEU A 258 7.16 13.04 2.15
CA LEU A 258 7.97 12.41 3.20
C LEU A 258 7.30 12.50 4.57
N GLU A 259 6.63 13.62 4.83
CA GLU A 259 5.78 13.85 5.99
C GLU A 259 4.34 13.46 5.66
N GLY A 260 3.51 13.17 6.65
CA GLY A 260 2.09 12.89 6.40
C GLY A 260 1.76 11.43 6.07
N LEU A 261 2.68 10.49 6.33
CA LEU A 261 2.44 9.06 6.06
C LEU A 261 1.32 8.49 6.93
N GLU A 262 0.93 9.18 8.00
CA GLU A 262 -0.21 8.82 8.84
C GLU A 262 -1.54 8.75 8.08
N GLN A 263 -1.65 9.49 6.97
CA GLN A 263 -2.85 9.53 6.14
C GLN A 263 -3.10 8.21 5.39
N LEU A 264 -2.06 7.38 5.24
CA LEU A 264 -2.13 6.09 4.55
C LEU A 264 -2.67 4.97 5.43
N LEU A 265 -2.70 5.17 6.75
CA LEU A 265 -3.04 4.13 7.69
C LEU A 265 -4.55 3.81 7.70
N PRO A 266 -4.94 2.53 7.86
CA PRO A 266 -6.36 2.13 7.83
C PRO A 266 -7.25 2.74 8.92
N GLU A 267 -6.79 2.76 10.17
CA GLU A 267 -7.51 3.29 11.33
C GLU A 267 -6.87 4.60 11.80
N LEU A 268 -7.48 5.71 11.41
CA LEU A 268 -7.04 7.05 11.81
C LEU A 268 -8.23 7.93 12.22
N LYS A 269 -7.95 8.99 12.96
CA LYS A 269 -8.94 10.01 13.32
C LYS A 269 -8.58 11.32 12.63
N VAL A 270 -9.52 11.86 11.87
CA VAL A 270 -9.38 13.20 11.28
C VAL A 270 -9.32 14.23 12.41
N ARG A 271 -8.27 15.04 12.41
CA ARG A 271 -8.02 16.08 13.40
C ARG A 271 -8.33 17.44 12.78
N THR A 272 -9.14 18.22 13.48
CA THR A 272 -9.31 19.64 13.14
C THR A 272 -8.16 20.45 13.75
N PRO A 273 -7.44 21.27 12.95
CA PRO A 273 -6.38 22.10 13.49
C PRO A 273 -6.95 23.10 14.50
N THR A 274 -6.18 23.41 15.54
CA THR A 274 -6.63 24.23 16.69
C THR A 274 -7.08 25.62 16.26
N LEU A 275 -6.32 26.27 15.38
CA LEU A 275 -6.67 27.58 14.83
C LEU A 275 -8.01 27.55 14.08
N GLN A 276 -8.23 26.53 13.25
CA GLN A 276 -9.49 26.38 12.51
C GLN A 276 -10.66 26.04 13.45
N ARG A 277 -10.43 25.22 14.47
CA ARG A 277 -11.41 24.92 15.51
C ARG A 277 -11.79 26.18 16.30
N ALA A 278 -10.81 27.01 16.65
CA ALA A 278 -11.03 28.30 17.30
C ALA A 278 -11.81 29.27 16.41
N LEU A 279 -11.45 29.37 15.12
CA LEU A 279 -12.18 30.18 14.14
C LEU A 279 -13.63 29.68 13.98
N LEU A 280 -13.84 28.37 13.96
CA LEU A 280 -15.17 27.78 13.85
C LEU A 280 -16.02 28.13 15.08
N ASN A 281 -15.47 27.97 16.28
CA ASN A 281 -16.11 28.39 17.52
C ASN A 281 -16.41 29.90 17.53
N PHE A 282 -15.47 30.73 17.07
CA PHE A 282 -15.66 32.18 17.00
C PHE A 282 -16.82 32.56 16.07
N THR A 283 -16.85 32.02 14.85
CA THR A 283 -17.96 32.27 13.91
C THR A 283 -19.31 31.77 14.44
N LEU A 284 -19.32 30.63 15.15
CA LEU A 284 -20.51 30.11 15.81
C LEU A 284 -21.02 31.06 16.90
N VAL A 285 -20.13 31.58 17.74
CA VAL A 285 -20.46 32.53 18.81
C VAL A 285 -20.97 33.85 18.24
N VAL A 286 -20.24 34.48 17.31
CA VAL A 286 -20.62 35.76 16.70
C VAL A 286 -21.98 35.65 16.00
N SER A 287 -22.17 34.61 15.18
CA SER A 287 -23.46 34.40 14.52
C SER A 287 -24.59 34.05 15.50
N GLY A 288 -24.28 33.38 16.61
CA GLY A 288 -25.23 33.10 17.68
C GLY A 288 -25.71 34.37 18.38
N VAL A 289 -24.79 35.28 18.72
CA VAL A 289 -25.12 36.57 19.35
C VAL A 289 -25.98 37.41 18.42
N VAL A 290 -25.61 37.54 17.14
CA VAL A 290 -26.40 38.30 16.15
C VAL A 290 -27.81 37.73 16.02
N PHE A 291 -27.95 36.40 15.95
CA PHE A 291 -29.27 35.75 15.88
C PHE A 291 -30.10 36.00 17.15
N PHE A 292 -29.48 35.91 18.34
CA PHE A 292 -30.15 36.14 19.61
C PHE A 292 -30.65 37.59 19.74
N VAL A 293 -29.82 38.58 19.38
CA VAL A 293 -30.21 39.99 19.43
C VAL A 293 -31.34 40.28 18.45
N ASN A 294 -31.27 39.78 17.21
CA ASN A 294 -32.28 40.12 16.19
C ASN A 294 -33.59 39.35 16.38
N VAL A 295 -33.53 38.03 16.58
CA VAL A 295 -34.73 37.18 16.65
C VAL A 295 -35.20 37.03 18.08
N GLY A 296 -34.27 36.86 19.03
CA GLY A 296 -34.60 36.68 20.44
C GLY A 296 -35.27 37.91 21.06
N MET A 297 -34.80 39.13 20.73
CA MET A 297 -35.43 40.36 21.24
C MET A 297 -36.85 40.54 20.72
N VAL A 298 -37.09 40.26 19.43
CA VAL A 298 -38.44 40.33 18.84
C VAL A 298 -39.38 39.32 19.52
N VAL A 299 -38.93 38.09 19.75
CA VAL A 299 -39.71 37.06 20.47
C VAL A 299 -40.00 37.49 21.92
N LEU A 300 -39.05 38.15 22.60
CA LEU A 300 -39.25 38.63 23.96
C LEU A 300 -40.29 39.76 24.03
N SER A 301 -40.22 40.71 23.08
CA SER A 301 -41.10 41.88 23.02
C SER A 301 -42.52 41.55 22.57
N ASP A 302 -42.68 40.75 21.52
CA ASP A 302 -44.00 40.54 20.89
C ASP A 302 -44.73 39.30 21.42
N LEU A 303 -44.00 38.21 21.72
CA LEU A 303 -44.60 36.92 22.10
C LEU A 303 -44.68 36.73 23.63
N LYS A 304 -44.14 37.67 24.42
CA LYS A 304 -44.10 37.63 25.90
C LYS A 304 -43.65 36.26 26.46
N MET A 305 -42.76 35.58 25.73
CA MET A 305 -42.28 34.26 26.11
C MET A 305 -41.36 34.37 27.34
N ALA A 306 -41.46 33.41 28.27
CA ALA A 306 -40.57 33.36 29.42
C ALA A 306 -39.09 33.30 28.98
N THR A 307 -38.23 34.11 29.60
CA THR A 307 -36.79 34.19 29.29
C THR A 307 -36.09 32.84 29.40
N SER A 308 -36.49 32.01 30.37
CA SER A 308 -35.97 30.65 30.56
C SER A 308 -36.29 29.73 29.38
N LEU A 309 -37.51 29.80 28.83
CA LEU A 309 -37.92 29.02 27.67
C LEU A 309 -37.20 29.49 26.40
N LEU A 310 -37.04 30.81 26.21
CA LEU A 310 -36.29 31.37 25.10
C LEU A 310 -34.81 30.92 25.12
N LEU A 311 -34.16 30.98 26.28
CA LEU A 311 -32.77 30.52 26.45
C LEU A 311 -32.62 29.02 26.20
N LEU A 312 -33.60 28.21 26.62
CA LEU A 312 -33.62 26.78 26.35
C LEU A 312 -33.73 26.49 24.85
N LEU A 313 -34.68 27.13 24.16
CA LEU A 313 -34.85 26.98 22.71
C LEU A 313 -33.63 27.48 21.94
N PHE A 314 -33.04 28.60 22.36
CA PHE A 314 -31.82 29.12 21.77
C PHE A 314 -30.63 28.17 21.96
N THR A 315 -30.47 27.59 23.15
CA THR A 315 -29.42 26.60 23.43
C THR A 315 -29.60 25.35 22.57
N ALA A 316 -30.83 24.84 22.44
CA ALA A 316 -31.14 23.70 21.58
C ALA A 316 -30.84 24.01 20.10
N PHE A 317 -31.26 25.17 19.61
CA PHE A 317 -30.98 25.64 18.26
C PHE A 317 -29.47 25.78 17.99
N MET A 318 -28.73 26.41 18.92
CA MET A 318 -27.29 26.56 18.81
C MET A 318 -26.57 25.22 18.88
N GLY A 319 -27.04 24.27 19.69
CA GLY A 319 -26.54 22.89 19.73
C GLY A 319 -26.71 22.18 18.37
N LEU A 320 -27.89 22.30 17.75
CA LEU A 320 -28.15 21.75 16.43
C LEU A 320 -27.26 22.40 15.36
N ARG A 321 -27.14 23.74 15.36
CA ARG A 321 -26.27 24.48 14.44
C ARG A 321 -24.81 24.10 14.61
N ALA A 322 -24.32 23.99 15.84
CA ALA A 322 -22.97 23.55 16.14
C ALA A 322 -22.74 22.14 15.56
N SER A 323 -23.63 21.20 15.87
CA SER A 323 -23.56 19.82 15.35
C SER A 323 -23.50 19.78 13.82
N LYS A 324 -24.37 20.53 13.13
CA LYS A 324 -24.36 20.64 11.66
C LYS A 324 -23.06 21.24 11.12
N MET A 325 -22.57 22.33 11.71
CA MET A 325 -21.36 23.03 11.26
C MET A 325 -20.10 22.18 11.44
N PHE A 326 -19.92 21.57 12.61
CA PHE A 326 -18.80 20.66 12.89
C PHE A 326 -18.90 19.37 12.08
N GLY A 327 -20.11 18.82 11.93
CA GLY A 327 -20.38 17.64 11.10
C GLY A 327 -20.01 17.86 9.64
N GLN A 328 -20.47 18.98 9.05
CA GLN A 328 -20.15 19.35 7.67
C GLN A 328 -18.64 19.56 7.45
N ARG A 329 -17.95 20.18 8.41
CA ARG A 329 -16.49 20.34 8.32
C ARG A 329 -15.76 19.00 8.36
N ARG A 330 -16.18 18.09 9.25
CA ARG A 330 -15.60 16.74 9.33
C ARG A 330 -15.87 15.93 8.07
N SER A 331 -17.06 16.05 7.47
CA SER A 331 -17.38 15.34 6.22
C SER A 331 -16.56 15.85 5.04
N VAL A 332 -16.32 17.16 4.93
CA VAL A 332 -15.45 17.75 3.89
C VAL A 332 -14.02 17.25 4.03
N GLN A 333 -13.45 17.27 5.24
CA GLN A 333 -12.08 16.76 5.47
C GLN A 333 -11.96 15.26 5.19
N ALA A 334 -12.98 14.47 5.57
CA ALA A 334 -13.02 13.04 5.25
C ALA A 334 -13.09 12.80 3.73
N LEU A 335 -13.85 13.62 3.01
CA LEU A 335 -13.96 13.55 1.55
C LEU A 335 -12.65 13.95 0.87
N GLU A 336 -11.97 14.99 1.34
CA GLU A 336 -10.64 15.40 0.84
C GLU A 336 -9.61 14.28 1.03
N LEU A 337 -9.59 13.64 2.21
CA LEU A 337 -8.74 12.48 2.46
C LEU A 337 -9.07 11.32 1.53
N ALA A 338 -10.36 11.00 1.35
CA ALA A 338 -10.80 9.95 0.46
C ALA A 338 -10.40 10.20 -1.00
N HIS A 339 -10.54 11.44 -1.49
CA HIS A 339 -10.08 11.82 -2.82
C HIS A 339 -8.57 11.71 -2.97
N MET A 340 -7.80 12.14 -1.96
CA MET A 340 -6.34 11.99 -1.94
C MET A 340 -5.96 10.51 -2.06
N LEU A 341 -6.53 9.65 -1.21
CA LEU A 341 -6.28 8.21 -1.22
C LEU A 341 -6.72 7.58 -2.54
N TYR A 342 -7.85 7.97 -3.11
CA TYR A 342 -8.33 7.44 -4.39
C TYR A 342 -7.33 7.70 -5.54
N TYR A 343 -6.82 8.93 -5.67
CA TYR A 343 -5.90 9.27 -6.75
C TYR A 343 -4.45 8.83 -6.52
N ARG A 344 -4.08 8.50 -5.28
CA ARG A 344 -2.74 8.05 -4.91
C ARG A 344 -2.63 6.56 -4.68
N SER A 345 -3.70 5.85 -4.35
CA SER A 345 -3.71 4.38 -4.27
C SER A 345 -3.46 3.79 -5.64
N THR A 346 -2.62 2.76 -5.73
CA THR A 346 -2.28 2.12 -7.01
C THR A 346 -2.58 0.64 -7.07
N SER A 347 -2.51 -0.08 -5.96
CA SER A 347 -2.87 -1.50 -5.87
C SER A 347 -3.16 -1.89 -4.43
N ASN A 348 -4.02 -2.89 -4.26
CA ASN A 348 -4.46 -3.40 -2.96
C ASN A 348 -4.26 -4.92 -2.88
N ASN A 349 -3.92 -5.44 -1.71
CA ASN A 349 -3.95 -6.87 -1.37
C ASN A 349 -3.30 -7.76 -2.43
N SER A 350 -4.02 -8.71 -3.03
CA SER A 350 -3.47 -9.66 -4.02
C SER A 350 -2.91 -8.97 -5.27
N GLU A 351 -3.53 -7.89 -5.74
CA GLU A 351 -3.05 -7.11 -6.88
C GLU A 351 -1.68 -6.48 -6.62
N LEU A 352 -1.42 -6.10 -5.36
CA LEU A 352 -0.12 -5.58 -4.96
C LEU A 352 0.98 -6.65 -5.11
N LEU A 353 0.70 -7.90 -4.76
CA LEU A 353 1.66 -9.00 -4.92
C LEU A 353 2.05 -9.17 -6.39
N SER A 354 1.06 -9.18 -7.28
CA SER A 354 1.28 -9.26 -8.74
C SER A 354 2.06 -8.05 -9.27
N ALA A 355 1.70 -6.84 -8.82
CA ALA A 355 2.39 -5.61 -9.22
C ALA A 355 3.86 -5.57 -8.74
N LEU A 356 4.15 -6.09 -7.55
CA LEU A 356 5.50 -6.19 -7.01
C LEU A 356 6.32 -7.25 -7.75
N ALA A 357 5.74 -8.40 -8.08
CA ALA A 357 6.43 -9.43 -8.85
C ALA A 357 6.80 -8.93 -10.25
N LEU A 358 5.87 -8.28 -10.94
CA LEU A 358 6.14 -7.68 -12.25
C LEU A 358 7.24 -6.60 -12.18
N ARG A 359 7.22 -5.76 -11.13
CA ARG A 359 8.25 -4.74 -10.92
C ARG A 359 9.62 -5.36 -10.60
N ALA A 360 9.67 -6.38 -9.74
CA ALA A 360 10.90 -7.10 -9.42
C ALA A 360 11.51 -7.73 -10.67
N GLN A 361 10.68 -8.34 -11.52
CA GLN A 361 11.08 -8.87 -12.82
C GLN A 361 11.69 -7.77 -13.71
N ASP A 362 10.97 -6.66 -13.88
CA ASP A 362 11.39 -5.56 -14.75
C ASP A 362 12.73 -4.95 -14.31
N GLU A 363 12.90 -4.72 -12.99
CA GLU A 363 14.15 -4.19 -12.44
C GLU A 363 15.30 -5.21 -12.54
N HIS A 364 15.05 -6.50 -12.26
CA HIS A 364 16.06 -7.57 -12.48
C HIS A 364 16.55 -7.56 -13.93
N THR A 365 15.63 -7.57 -14.91
CA THR A 365 16.00 -7.55 -16.32
C THR A 365 16.85 -6.32 -16.66
N LYS A 366 16.46 -5.12 -16.21
CA LYS A 366 17.24 -3.89 -16.46
C LYS A 366 18.64 -3.96 -15.85
N GLU A 367 18.75 -4.46 -14.61
CA GLU A 367 20.03 -4.61 -13.92
C GLU A 367 20.97 -5.58 -14.64
N ALA A 368 20.44 -6.73 -15.08
CA ALA A 368 21.19 -7.69 -15.88
C ALA A 368 21.63 -7.09 -17.23
N LEU A 369 20.76 -6.34 -17.92
CA LEU A 369 21.10 -5.69 -19.19
C LEU A 369 22.20 -4.64 -19.05
N LEU A 370 22.11 -3.81 -18.01
CA LEU A 370 23.14 -2.83 -17.68
C LEU A 370 24.45 -3.53 -17.35
N ALA A 371 24.43 -4.51 -16.44
CA ALA A 371 25.62 -5.26 -16.08
C ALA A 371 26.30 -5.90 -17.29
N HIS A 372 25.54 -6.60 -18.15
CA HIS A 372 26.08 -7.27 -19.33
C HIS A 372 26.77 -6.28 -20.28
N SER A 373 26.10 -5.16 -20.56
CA SER A 373 26.58 -4.18 -21.54
C SER A 373 27.81 -3.42 -21.04
N PHE A 374 27.85 -3.05 -19.76
CA PHE A 374 29.01 -2.36 -19.18
C PHE A 374 30.21 -3.27 -19.01
N LEU A 375 30.02 -4.52 -18.56
CA LEU A 375 31.12 -5.48 -18.43
C LEU A 375 31.76 -5.83 -19.77
N ALA A 376 31.00 -5.87 -20.86
CA ALA A 376 31.53 -6.07 -22.21
C ALA A 376 32.56 -4.99 -22.59
N ARG A 377 32.43 -3.77 -22.05
CA ARG A 377 33.33 -2.62 -22.29
C ARG A 377 34.50 -2.51 -21.33
N ARG A 378 34.55 -3.32 -20.27
CA ARG A 378 35.59 -3.19 -19.25
C ARG A 378 36.99 -3.43 -19.86
N PRO A 379 37.98 -2.55 -19.62
CA PRO A 379 39.32 -2.70 -20.16
C PRO A 379 39.94 -4.06 -19.82
N ARG A 380 40.55 -4.73 -20.81
CA ARG A 380 41.08 -6.11 -20.67
C ARG A 380 42.10 -6.27 -19.53
N GLY A 381 42.81 -5.20 -19.15
CA GLY A 381 43.77 -5.20 -18.03
C GLY A 381 43.15 -5.26 -16.62
N ALA A 382 41.83 -5.10 -16.47
CA ALA A 382 41.13 -5.09 -15.19
C ALA A 382 40.38 -6.41 -14.87
N ARG A 383 40.53 -7.46 -15.68
CA ARG A 383 39.81 -8.75 -15.51
C ARG A 383 40.29 -9.62 -14.34
N GLY A 384 41.41 -9.27 -13.70
CA GLY A 384 41.97 -10.00 -12.54
C GLY A 384 41.62 -9.42 -11.17
N GLN A 385 40.72 -8.43 -11.12
CA GLN A 385 40.32 -7.72 -9.91
C GLN A 385 39.28 -8.50 -9.10
N SER A 386 39.18 -8.17 -7.80
CA SER A 386 38.18 -8.77 -6.91
C SER A 386 36.75 -8.52 -7.42
N GLU A 387 35.84 -9.42 -7.08
CA GLU A 387 34.41 -9.28 -7.39
C GLU A 387 33.84 -7.98 -6.77
N GLU A 388 34.31 -7.60 -5.59
CA GLU A 388 33.92 -6.36 -4.91
C GLU A 388 34.32 -5.12 -5.72
N GLU A 389 35.57 -5.06 -6.20
CA GLU A 389 36.06 -3.95 -7.04
C GLU A 389 35.28 -3.87 -8.35
N THR A 390 34.96 -5.03 -8.93
CA THR A 390 34.13 -5.13 -10.14
C THR A 390 32.73 -4.58 -9.90
N SER A 391 32.14 -4.87 -8.74
CA SER A 391 30.80 -4.41 -8.36
C SER A 391 30.76 -2.89 -8.14
N GLN A 392 31.78 -2.32 -7.49
CA GLN A 392 31.88 -0.89 -7.21
C GLN A 392 32.15 -0.10 -8.49
N TRP A 393 32.99 -0.62 -9.38
CA TRP A 393 33.21 -0.05 -10.71
C TRP A 393 31.92 -0.05 -11.52
N LEU A 394 31.23 -1.20 -11.60
CA LEU A 394 29.97 -1.33 -12.33
C LEU A 394 28.93 -0.36 -11.79
N GLN A 395 28.82 -0.25 -10.46
CA GLN A 395 27.91 0.69 -9.83
C GLN A 395 28.21 2.13 -10.24
N SER A 396 29.45 2.57 -10.11
CA SER A 396 29.84 3.96 -10.39
C SER A 396 29.60 4.32 -11.86
N GLU A 397 29.97 3.45 -12.80
CA GLU A 397 29.79 3.68 -14.24
C GLU A 397 28.31 3.72 -14.64
N VAL A 398 27.49 2.81 -14.11
CA VAL A 398 26.06 2.76 -14.39
C VAL A 398 25.33 3.95 -13.78
N GLU A 399 25.63 4.33 -12.52
CA GLU A 399 25.03 5.52 -11.88
C GLU A 399 25.34 6.78 -12.69
N ASN A 400 26.60 6.97 -13.09
CA ASN A 400 27.02 8.11 -13.90
C ASN A 400 26.32 8.15 -15.27
N TRP A 401 26.21 6.99 -15.93
CA TRP A 401 25.52 6.89 -17.21
C TRP A 401 24.00 7.16 -17.08
N LEU A 402 23.35 6.61 -16.07
CA LEU A 402 21.92 6.85 -15.80
C LEU A 402 21.66 8.34 -15.51
N LEU A 403 22.56 8.99 -14.77
CA LEU A 403 22.48 10.42 -14.51
C LEU A 403 22.62 11.24 -15.81
N ALA A 404 23.59 10.88 -16.67
CA ALA A 404 23.79 11.57 -17.94
C ALA A 404 22.60 11.41 -18.92
N GLN A 405 21.98 10.22 -18.97
CA GLN A 405 20.87 9.94 -19.88
C GLN A 405 19.51 10.44 -19.37
N SER A 406 19.26 10.37 -18.06
CA SER A 406 17.93 10.66 -17.47
C SER A 406 17.85 11.96 -16.66
N GLY A 407 19.00 12.53 -16.27
CA GLY A 407 19.07 13.62 -15.29
C GLY A 407 18.63 13.21 -13.87
N CYS A 408 18.38 11.92 -13.61
CA CYS A 408 18.00 11.40 -12.31
C CYS A 408 19.21 10.79 -11.59
N ASP A 409 19.45 11.20 -10.34
CA ASP A 409 20.41 10.53 -9.46
C ASP A 409 19.81 9.20 -8.95
N VAL A 410 20.23 8.08 -9.55
CA VAL A 410 19.74 6.74 -9.23
C VAL A 410 20.83 5.97 -8.51
N ALA A 411 20.52 5.38 -7.35
CA ALA A 411 21.38 4.44 -6.65
C ALA A 411 21.23 3.05 -7.27
N PHE A 412 22.28 2.58 -7.93
CA PHE A 412 22.33 1.28 -8.60
C PHE A 412 23.04 0.26 -7.71
N ASN A 413 22.55 -0.99 -7.67
CA ASN A 413 23.18 -2.03 -6.90
C ASN A 413 24.10 -2.90 -7.78
N GLY A 414 25.39 -2.56 -7.81
CA GLY A 414 26.39 -3.27 -8.61
C GLY A 414 26.56 -4.73 -8.20
N THR A 415 26.56 -5.04 -6.90
CA THR A 415 26.73 -6.43 -6.41
C THR A 415 25.57 -7.31 -6.82
N ARG A 416 24.33 -6.82 -6.68
CA ARG A 416 23.13 -7.55 -7.10
C ARG A 416 23.09 -7.75 -8.61
N ALA A 417 23.44 -6.73 -9.40
CA ALA A 417 23.45 -6.83 -10.85
C ALA A 417 24.49 -7.85 -11.36
N LEU A 418 25.66 -7.95 -10.72
CA LEU A 418 26.65 -9.00 -11.00
C LEU A 418 26.14 -10.39 -10.64
N ALA A 419 25.52 -10.55 -9.47
CA ALA A 419 24.93 -11.82 -9.05
C ALA A 419 23.85 -12.31 -10.04
N HIS A 420 23.03 -11.41 -10.57
CA HIS A 420 22.06 -11.72 -11.62
C HIS A 420 22.72 -12.29 -12.89
N LEU A 421 23.83 -11.69 -13.35
CA LEU A 421 24.55 -12.20 -14.51
C LEU A 421 25.17 -13.58 -14.27
N GLN A 422 25.81 -13.76 -13.11
CA GLN A 422 26.42 -15.04 -12.75
C GLN A 422 25.38 -16.15 -12.71
N ALA A 423 24.18 -15.87 -12.18
CA ALA A 423 23.07 -16.82 -12.14
C ALA A 423 22.53 -17.18 -13.54
N LEU A 424 22.61 -16.26 -14.51
CA LEU A 424 22.13 -16.47 -15.88
C LEU A 424 23.17 -17.15 -16.79
N THR A 425 24.46 -17.07 -16.47
CA THR A 425 25.56 -17.55 -17.32
C THR A 425 25.47 -19.05 -17.67
N PRO A 426 25.15 -19.97 -16.73
CA PRO A 426 25.11 -21.40 -17.03
C PRO A 426 24.01 -21.82 -18.00
N SER A 427 22.96 -21.00 -18.16
CA SER A 427 21.79 -21.34 -18.99
C SER A 427 21.80 -20.68 -20.37
N ILE A 428 22.81 -19.85 -20.68
CA ILE A 428 22.95 -19.17 -21.98
C ILE A 428 23.01 -20.22 -23.09
N GLY A 429 22.14 -20.08 -24.09
CA GLY A 429 22.04 -21.01 -25.24
C GLY A 429 21.18 -22.26 -25.00
N MET A 430 20.63 -22.44 -23.79
CA MET A 430 19.70 -23.55 -23.48
C MET A 430 18.22 -23.21 -23.72
N TYR A 431 17.92 -21.97 -24.14
CA TYR A 431 16.56 -21.43 -24.22
C TYR A 431 16.29 -20.66 -25.52
N PRO A 432 15.03 -20.67 -26.02
CA PRO A 432 13.91 -21.49 -25.55
C PRO A 432 14.13 -22.98 -25.86
N PRO A 433 13.66 -23.93 -25.02
CA PRO A 433 13.84 -25.34 -25.31
C PRO A 433 13.14 -25.66 -26.65
N PRO A 434 13.74 -26.53 -27.48
CA PRO A 434 13.10 -26.95 -28.73
C PRO A 434 11.73 -27.56 -28.42
N GLY A 435 10.68 -27.04 -29.07
CA GLY A 435 9.29 -27.50 -28.87
C GLY A 435 8.41 -26.67 -27.94
N PHE A 436 8.85 -25.48 -27.49
CA PHE A 436 7.97 -24.57 -26.75
C PHE A 436 6.73 -24.23 -27.62
N PRO A 437 5.49 -24.42 -27.11
CA PRO A 437 4.29 -24.22 -27.90
C PRO A 437 4.21 -22.76 -28.34
N LYS A 438 4.20 -22.53 -29.65
CA LYS A 438 3.86 -21.23 -30.21
C LYS A 438 2.36 -21.09 -30.02
N LEU A 439 1.95 -20.29 -29.04
CA LEU A 439 0.55 -19.91 -28.92
C LEU A 439 0.21 -19.07 -30.16
N ASP A 440 -0.67 -19.58 -31.00
CA ASP A 440 -1.15 -18.81 -32.15
C ASP A 440 -1.79 -17.51 -31.64
N PRO A 441 -1.43 -16.34 -32.19
CA PRO A 441 -2.09 -15.10 -31.84
C PRO A 441 -3.56 -15.24 -32.24
N LEU A 442 -4.42 -15.37 -31.21
CA LEU A 442 -5.89 -15.49 -31.25
C LEU A 442 -6.45 -15.63 -32.66
N SER A 443 -6.74 -16.88 -33.06
CA SER A 443 -7.60 -17.15 -34.21
C SER A 443 -8.85 -16.29 -34.08
N THR A 444 -9.00 -15.28 -34.94
CA THR A 444 -10.24 -14.55 -35.12
C THR A 444 -11.35 -15.58 -35.22
N ILE A 445 -12.23 -15.64 -34.23
CA ILE A 445 -13.42 -16.48 -34.28
C ILE A 445 -14.24 -15.90 -35.44
N THR A 446 -14.09 -16.48 -36.63
CA THR A 446 -14.94 -16.20 -37.76
C THR A 446 -16.33 -16.67 -37.34
N SER A 447 -17.24 -15.73 -37.10
CA SER A 447 -18.66 -16.01 -36.91
C SER A 447 -19.13 -17.05 -37.95
N PRO A 448 -19.91 -18.07 -37.58
CA PRO A 448 -20.34 -19.08 -38.54
C PRO A 448 -21.10 -18.39 -39.68
N LYS A 449 -20.55 -18.58 -40.87
CA LYS A 449 -21.10 -18.19 -42.17
C LYS A 449 -22.58 -18.55 -42.20
N ALA A 450 -23.44 -17.53 -42.33
CA ALA A 450 -24.86 -17.70 -42.60
C ALA A 450 -25.04 -18.70 -43.75
N ALA A 451 -25.90 -19.70 -43.52
CA ALA A 451 -26.28 -20.68 -44.52
C ALA A 451 -26.83 -19.96 -45.77
N PRO A 452 -26.56 -20.47 -46.99
CA PRO A 452 -27.09 -19.86 -48.20
C PRO A 452 -28.62 -19.99 -48.24
N PRO A 453 -29.34 -19.01 -48.81
CA PRO A 453 -30.80 -19.05 -48.91
C PRO A 453 -31.21 -20.15 -49.91
N SER A 454 -32.06 -21.07 -49.45
CA SER A 454 -32.75 -22.04 -50.30
C SER A 454 -33.97 -21.37 -50.92
N THR A 455 -34.01 -21.28 -52.24
CA THR A 455 -35.18 -20.87 -53.03
C THR A 455 -35.80 -22.08 -53.73
N ASP A 456 -37.14 -22.08 -53.74
CA ASP A 456 -38.10 -22.80 -54.62
C ASP A 456 -38.32 -24.31 -54.35
N ASP A 457 -39.53 -24.87 -54.26
CA ASP A 457 -40.90 -24.42 -54.58
C ASP A 457 -41.93 -25.41 -53.93
N PRO A 458 -43.24 -25.11 -53.85
CA PRO A 458 -44.26 -25.84 -53.07
C PRO A 458 -45.12 -26.80 -53.92
N LEU A 459 -45.61 -27.91 -53.35
CA LEU A 459 -47.01 -28.37 -53.43
C LEU A 459 -47.22 -29.73 -52.71
N SER A 460 -48.47 -29.91 -52.23
CA SER A 460 -49.17 -31.16 -51.86
C SER A 460 -49.07 -31.71 -50.41
N LYS A 461 -50.14 -31.36 -49.66
CA LYS A 461 -50.79 -31.95 -48.45
C LYS A 461 -51.05 -33.50 -48.55
N PRO A 462 -51.62 -34.22 -47.54
CA PRO A 462 -52.41 -33.76 -46.36
C PRO A 462 -52.30 -34.53 -44.99
N LEU A 463 -52.94 -33.90 -43.98
CA LEU A 463 -53.73 -34.41 -42.83
C LEU A 463 -53.09 -34.98 -41.53
N CYS A 464 -53.07 -34.13 -40.48
CA CYS A 464 -53.70 -34.20 -39.13
C CYS A 464 -53.74 -35.50 -38.27
N PRO A 465 -54.04 -35.44 -36.93
CA PRO A 465 -54.25 -34.30 -36.03
C PRO A 465 -53.50 -34.35 -34.66
N ALA A 466 -53.58 -33.26 -33.90
CA ALA A 466 -53.11 -33.09 -32.52
C ALA A 466 -54.13 -33.55 -31.46
N PRO A 467 -53.72 -33.76 -30.19
CA PRO A 467 -54.60 -33.66 -29.02
C PRO A 467 -54.31 -32.41 -28.16
N PRO A 468 -55.24 -32.04 -27.25
CA PRO A 468 -55.49 -30.65 -26.89
C PRO A 468 -54.79 -30.16 -25.62
N SER A 469 -54.62 -28.84 -25.57
CA SER A 469 -54.28 -28.03 -24.41
C SER A 469 -55.50 -27.89 -23.49
N GLN A 470 -55.31 -28.07 -22.18
CA GLN A 470 -56.20 -27.50 -21.17
C GLN A 470 -55.44 -26.49 -20.31
N LEU A 471 -56.07 -25.33 -20.19
CA LEU A 471 -55.79 -24.18 -19.33
C LEU A 471 -55.92 -24.53 -17.84
N VAL A 472 -55.30 -23.66 -17.02
CA VAL A 472 -55.58 -23.22 -15.63
C VAL A 472 -54.24 -23.21 -14.89
N GLY A 473 -53.73 -22.15 -14.25
CA GLY A 473 -54.23 -20.84 -13.88
C GLY A 473 -53.28 -20.29 -12.79
N ASN A 474 -53.34 -18.97 -12.59
CA ASN A 474 -52.58 -18.09 -11.69
C ASN A 474 -51.21 -17.60 -12.14
#